data_AF-A0A142XYL4-F1
#
_entry.id   AF-A0A142XYL4-F1
#
_cell.length_a   1.000
_cell.length_b   1.000
_cell.length_c   1.000
_cell.angle_alpha   90.00
_cell.angle_beta   90.00
_cell.angle_gamma   90.00
#
_symmetry.space_group_name_H-M   'P 1'
#
loop_
_entity.id
_entity.type
_entity.pdbx_description
1 polymer ?
#
loop_
_entity_poly.entity_id
_entity_poly.type
_entity_poly.pdbx_seq_one_letter_code
_entity_poly.pdbx_strand_id
1 'polypeptide(L)'
;MLRNLLLGTLVLGAFVGCGGGGNVEYSQVIEGVPTEGIDQLRVMLEETAKNGKPLGSGAVVYQRQLNMLSTTDMEKAKALQPYMDELMGLTDPAKIKAKAKEFLSKL
;
A
#
# COMPACT_ATOMS: atom_id res chain seq x y z
N MET A 1 23.41 -62.01 -18.21
CA MET A 1 22.07 -62.01 -18.84
C MET A 1 21.66 -60.55 -19.07
N LEU A 2 21.42 -60.19 -20.34
CA LEU A 2 20.73 -59.02 -20.94
C LEU A 2 20.71 -57.69 -20.14
N ARG A 3 21.32 -56.56 -20.52
CA ARG A 3 21.41 -55.78 -21.79
C ARG A 3 20.04 -55.34 -22.36
N ASN A 4 19.75 -54.04 -22.16
CA ASN A 4 18.86 -53.12 -22.88
C ASN A 4 17.52 -53.64 -23.42
N LEU A 5 16.41 -53.04 -22.99
CA LEU A 5 15.29 -52.83 -23.92
C LEU A 5 14.29 -51.72 -23.48
N LEU A 6 14.18 -50.72 -24.37
CA LEU A 6 12.98 -49.98 -24.80
C LEU A 6 12.11 -49.22 -23.76
N LEU A 7 11.98 -47.90 -23.85
CA LEU A 7 11.26 -47.06 -24.84
C LEU A 7 9.85 -46.69 -24.34
N GLY A 8 9.69 -45.39 -24.05
CA GLY A 8 8.53 -44.58 -24.42
C GLY A 8 7.17 -44.90 -23.81
N THR A 9 6.62 -43.95 -23.05
CA THR A 9 5.27 -43.45 -23.34
C THR A 9 5.08 -42.03 -22.78
N LEU A 10 4.87 -41.10 -23.71
CA LEU A 10 4.31 -39.77 -23.54
C LEU A 10 2.82 -39.90 -23.18
N VAL A 11 2.35 -39.30 -22.08
CA VAL A 11 0.91 -39.05 -21.86
C VAL A 11 0.71 -37.67 -21.21
N LEU A 12 0.17 -36.76 -22.01
CA LEU A 12 -0.53 -35.57 -21.54
C LEU A 12 -1.79 -35.99 -20.77
N GLY A 13 -2.04 -35.35 -19.62
CA GLY A 13 -3.32 -35.41 -18.90
C GLY A 13 -3.58 -34.07 -18.23
N ALA A 14 -4.35 -33.23 -18.90
CA ALA A 14 -4.79 -31.91 -18.46
C ALA A 14 -6.17 -32.01 -17.76
N PHE A 15 -6.42 -31.12 -16.78
CA PHE A 15 -7.73 -30.76 -16.16
C PHE A 15 -8.50 -31.92 -15.46
N VAL A 16 -8.94 -31.90 -14.20
CA VAL A 16 -9.85 -31.03 -13.40
C VAL A 16 -9.83 -31.68 -11.99
N GLY A 17 -9.91 -31.05 -10.80
CA GLY A 17 -10.19 -29.70 -10.36
C GLY A 17 -10.50 -29.68 -8.85
N CYS A 18 -10.89 -28.49 -8.38
CA CYS A 18 -11.67 -28.18 -7.17
C CYS A 18 -10.97 -28.25 -5.80
N GLY A 19 -10.71 -27.07 -5.22
CA GLY A 19 -10.34 -26.95 -3.82
C GLY A 19 -10.18 -25.50 -3.36
N GLY A 20 -11.32 -24.81 -3.17
CA GLY A 20 -11.38 -23.64 -2.27
C GLY A 20 -11.31 -22.29 -2.96
N GLY A 21 -12.49 -21.75 -3.30
CA GLY A 21 -12.67 -20.40 -3.78
C GLY A 21 -12.17 -19.36 -2.77
N GLY A 22 -11.36 -18.45 -3.29
CA GLY A 22 -11.20 -17.10 -2.81
C GLY A 22 -10.91 -16.30 -4.05
N ASN A 23 -11.94 -15.69 -4.64
CA ASN A 23 -11.78 -14.68 -5.67
C ASN A 23 -10.86 -13.62 -5.11
N VAL A 24 -9.57 -13.69 -5.43
CA VAL A 24 -8.72 -12.51 -5.40
C VAL A 24 -9.09 -11.76 -6.68
N GLU A 25 -10.29 -11.17 -6.67
CA GLU A 25 -10.51 -9.95 -7.40
C GLU A 25 -9.40 -9.02 -6.94
N TYR A 26 -8.35 -8.89 -7.75
CA TYR A 26 -7.60 -7.64 -7.80
C TYR A 26 -8.58 -6.60 -8.31
N SER A 27 -9.45 -6.17 -7.38
CA SER A 27 -10.43 -5.13 -7.59
C SER A 27 -9.63 -3.86 -7.82
N GLN A 28 -9.62 -3.46 -9.09
CA GLN A 28 -9.60 -2.08 -9.54
C GLN A 28 -8.30 -1.33 -9.19
N VAL A 29 -7.39 -1.34 -10.16
CA VAL A 29 -6.64 -0.11 -10.45
C VAL A 29 -7.72 0.93 -10.75
N ILE A 30 -8.08 1.73 -9.75
CA ILE A 30 -8.83 2.94 -9.98
C ILE A 30 -7.88 3.83 -10.78
N GLU A 31 -8.04 3.82 -12.11
CA GLU A 31 -7.61 4.91 -12.99
C GLU A 31 -8.42 6.16 -12.60
N GLY A 32 -8.08 6.71 -11.44
CA GLY A 32 -8.53 8.00 -10.97
C GLY A 32 -7.29 8.86 -10.96
N VAL A 33 -7.17 9.74 -11.95
CA VAL A 33 -6.29 10.90 -11.86
C VAL A 33 -6.53 11.53 -10.48
N PRO A 34 -5.51 11.66 -9.62
CA PRO A 34 -5.73 12.21 -8.30
C PRO A 34 -6.27 13.63 -8.40
N THR A 35 -7.56 13.75 -8.10
CA THR A 35 -8.23 14.99 -7.73
C THR A 35 -7.63 15.47 -6.42
N GLU A 36 -6.84 16.54 -6.50
CA GLU A 36 -6.42 17.34 -5.35
C GLU A 36 -5.47 16.63 -4.34
N GLY A 37 -4.58 17.39 -3.71
CA GLY A 37 -3.47 16.83 -2.92
C GLY A 37 -3.86 15.94 -1.73
N ILE A 38 -5.12 16.00 -1.29
CA ILE A 38 -5.65 15.17 -0.20
C ILE A 38 -5.75 13.69 -0.57
N ASP A 39 -6.16 13.35 -1.79
CA ASP A 39 -6.37 11.96 -2.19
C ASP A 39 -5.03 11.21 -2.25
N GLN A 40 -3.98 11.88 -2.75
CA GLN A 40 -2.62 11.33 -2.74
C GLN A 40 -2.11 11.13 -1.30
N LEU A 41 -2.34 12.10 -0.41
CA LEU A 41 -1.92 11.99 0.99
C LEU A 41 -2.62 10.82 1.69
N ARG A 42 -3.91 10.61 1.43
CA ARG A 42 -4.68 9.49 1.95
C ARG A 42 -4.10 8.14 1.51
N VAL A 43 -3.89 7.94 0.21
CA VAL A 43 -3.33 6.69 -0.33
C VAL A 43 -1.97 6.38 0.29
N MET A 44 -1.07 7.36 0.37
CA MET A 44 0.25 7.15 0.96
C MET A 44 0.14 6.78 2.45
N LEU A 45 -0.72 7.46 3.21
CA LEU A 45 -0.94 7.13 4.63
C LEU A 45 -1.55 5.74 4.81
N GLU A 46 -2.44 5.29 3.92
CA GLU A 46 -2.99 3.92 3.94
C GLU A 46 -1.89 2.88 3.70
N GLU A 47 -0.99 3.12 2.75
CA GLU A 47 0.16 2.26 2.54
C GLU A 47 1.06 2.21 3.77
N THR A 48 1.34 3.36 4.38
CA THR A 48 2.16 3.46 5.61
C THR A 48 1.49 2.78 6.81
N ALA A 49 0.16 2.92 6.95
CA ALA A 49 -0.64 2.23 7.94
C ALA A 49 -0.64 0.70 7.77
N LYS A 50 -0.44 0.22 6.54
CA LYS A 50 -0.35 -1.20 6.20
C LYS A 50 1.06 -1.75 6.41
N ASN A 51 2.07 -1.05 5.88
CA ASN A 51 3.44 -1.55 5.78
C ASN A 51 4.31 -1.18 6.99
N GLY A 52 4.02 -0.08 7.70
CA GLY A 52 4.80 0.41 8.85
C GLY A 52 6.22 0.84 8.49
N LYS A 53 6.48 1.19 7.23
CA LYS A 53 7.79 1.63 6.78
C LYS A 53 8.01 3.09 7.19
N PRO A 54 9.21 3.45 7.67
CA PRO A 54 9.54 4.84 7.91
C PRO A 54 9.45 5.62 6.60
N LEU A 55 8.98 6.87 6.69
CA LEU A 55 8.73 7.71 5.52
C LEU A 55 10.02 7.97 4.72
N GLY A 56 11.14 8.17 5.40
CA GLY A 56 12.44 8.43 4.76
C GLY A 56 12.35 9.55 3.72
N SER A 57 12.78 9.28 2.48
CA SER A 57 12.66 10.20 1.35
C SER A 57 11.22 10.51 0.92
N GLY A 58 10.26 9.63 1.26
CA GLY A 58 8.83 9.84 1.03
C GLY A 58 8.26 11.00 1.86
N ALA A 59 8.87 11.35 3.00
CA ALA A 59 8.42 12.43 3.88
C ALA A 59 8.27 13.80 3.16
N VAL A 60 9.12 14.06 2.17
CA VAL A 60 9.06 15.30 1.36
C VAL A 60 7.77 15.36 0.54
N VAL A 61 7.30 14.23 0.02
CA VAL A 61 6.05 14.16 -0.77
C VAL A 61 4.86 14.44 0.15
N TYR A 62 4.87 13.81 1.31
CA TYR A 62 3.89 14.02 2.37
C TYR A 62 3.77 15.49 2.80
N GLN A 63 4.90 16.15 3.04
CA GLN A 63 4.92 17.57 3.42
C GLN A 63 4.48 18.48 2.27
N ARG A 64 4.79 18.13 1.02
CA ARG A 64 4.26 18.83 -0.16
C ARG A 64 2.73 18.75 -0.22
N GLN A 65 2.14 17.58 0.03
CA GLN A 65 0.67 17.44 0.02
C GLN A 65 0.02 18.28 1.12
N LEU A 66 0.61 18.29 2.31
CA LEU A 66 0.14 19.10 3.44
C LEU A 66 0.22 20.60 3.15
N ASN A 67 1.28 21.03 2.45
CA ASN A 67 1.40 22.41 1.96
C ASN A 67 0.38 22.74 0.88
N MET A 68 0.02 21.78 0.01
CA MET A 68 -1.09 22.00 -0.94
C MET A 68 -2.42 22.09 -0.21
N LEU A 69 -2.65 21.28 0.83
CA LEU A 69 -3.83 21.40 1.68
C LEU A 69 -3.90 22.76 2.36
N SER A 70 -2.77 23.36 2.77
CA SER A 70 -2.82 24.69 3.41
C SER A 70 -3.28 25.81 2.47
N THR A 71 -3.23 25.59 1.14
CA THR A 71 -3.76 26.52 0.14
C THR A 71 -5.29 26.52 0.05
N THR A 72 -5.93 25.41 0.42
CA THR A 72 -7.39 25.23 0.37
C THR A 72 -8.03 25.23 1.76
N ASP A 73 -7.34 24.69 2.77
CA ASP A 73 -7.76 24.60 4.17
C ASP A 73 -6.53 24.71 5.11
N MET A 74 -6.18 25.94 5.44
CA MET A 74 -5.06 26.25 6.32
C MET A 74 -5.22 25.70 7.73
N GLU A 75 -6.44 25.74 8.29
CA GLU A 75 -6.69 25.27 9.66
C GLU A 75 -6.48 23.77 9.75
N LYS A 76 -6.99 23.02 8.77
CA LYS A 76 -6.81 21.57 8.68
C LYS A 76 -5.35 21.19 8.46
N ALA A 77 -4.65 21.87 7.55
CA ALA A 77 -3.22 21.64 7.37
C ALA A 77 -2.43 21.88 8.68
N LYS A 78 -2.72 22.97 9.40
CA LYS A 78 -2.08 23.26 10.70
C LYS A 78 -2.41 22.20 11.76
N ALA A 79 -3.64 21.69 11.78
CA ALA A 79 -4.04 20.62 12.69
C ALA A 79 -3.36 19.27 12.38
N LEU A 80 -3.03 19.03 11.10
CA LEU A 80 -2.40 17.80 10.63
C LEU A 80 -0.87 17.83 10.71
N GLN A 81 -0.25 19.02 10.75
CA GLN A 81 1.20 19.17 10.81
C GLN A 81 1.87 18.39 11.97
N PRO A 82 1.35 18.41 13.22
CA PRO A 82 1.96 17.65 14.32
C PRO A 82 1.96 16.14 14.08
N TYR A 83 0.92 15.61 13.45
CA TYR A 83 0.83 14.19 13.09
C TYR A 83 1.90 13.79 12.07
N MET A 84 2.21 14.69 11.14
CA MET A 84 3.32 14.51 10.19
C MET A 84 4.66 14.50 10.91
N ASP A 85 4.92 15.50 11.74
CA ASP A 85 6.19 15.65 12.44
C ASP A 85 6.47 14.45 13.35
N GLU A 86 5.44 13.95 14.03
CA GLU A 86 5.51 12.71 14.78
C GLU A 86 5.77 11.50 13.87
N LEU A 87 5.03 11.35 12.77
CA LEU A 87 5.19 10.22 11.85
C LEU A 87 6.60 10.16 11.22
N MET A 88 7.20 11.32 10.91
CA MET A 88 8.57 11.42 10.39
C MET A 88 9.63 11.04 11.42
N GLY A 89 9.38 11.30 12.71
CA GLY A 89 10.28 10.94 13.80
C GLY A 89 10.22 9.47 14.23
N LEU A 90 9.23 8.72 13.76
CA LEU A 90 9.04 7.32 14.14
C LEU A 90 9.88 6.38 13.26
N THR A 91 10.55 5.44 13.92
CA THR A 91 11.29 4.34 13.28
C THR A 91 10.69 2.97 13.59
N ASP A 92 9.86 2.88 14.63
CA ASP A 92 9.18 1.66 15.05
C ASP A 92 7.97 1.38 14.13
N PRO A 93 7.95 0.24 13.41
CA PRO A 93 6.87 -0.07 12.48
C PRO A 93 5.47 -0.11 13.09
N ALA A 94 5.33 -0.58 14.34
CA ALA A 94 4.02 -0.63 14.99
C ALA A 94 3.51 0.78 15.30
N LYS A 95 4.41 1.66 15.77
CA LYS A 95 4.08 3.07 16.04
C LYS A 95 3.78 3.83 14.75
N ILE A 96 4.55 3.59 13.69
CA ILE A 96 4.31 4.16 12.36
C ILE A 96 2.91 3.81 11.87
N LYS A 97 2.52 2.52 11.95
CA LYS A 97 1.18 2.09 11.52
C LYS A 97 0.08 2.75 12.34
N ALA A 98 0.24 2.81 13.65
CA ALA A 98 -0.74 3.44 14.54
C ALA A 98 -0.88 4.94 14.24
N LYS A 99 0.25 5.66 14.10
CA LYS A 99 0.26 7.09 13.81
C LYS A 99 -0.29 7.41 12.43
N ALA A 100 0.01 6.60 11.41
CA ALA A 100 -0.56 6.77 10.07
C ALA A 100 -2.09 6.56 10.05
N LYS A 101 -2.62 5.60 10.81
CA LYS A 101 -4.08 5.42 10.98
C LYS A 101 -4.74 6.59 11.70
N GLU A 102 -4.07 7.09 12.74
CA GLU A 102 -4.53 8.27 13.47
C GLU A 102 -4.59 9.49 12.55
N PHE A 103 -3.54 9.69 11.75
CA PHE A 103 -3.47 10.75 10.74
C PHE A 103 -4.61 10.61 9.72
N LEU A 104 -4.82 9.42 9.14
CA LEU A 104 -5.95 9.16 8.23
C LEU A 104 -7.30 9.55 8.82
N SER A 105 -7.50 9.30 10.11
CA SER A 105 -8.76 9.60 10.79
C SER A 105 -9.00 11.11 10.99
N LYS A 106 -7.97 11.94 10.79
CA LYS A 106 -8.03 13.42 10.87
C LYS A 106 -8.14 14.09 9.50
N LEU A 107 -7.96 13.32 8.42
CA LEU A 107 -7.91 13.79 7.04
C LEU A 107 -9.31 13.81 6.40
#